data_AF-A0A496T7L3-F1
#
_entry.id   AF-A0A496T7L3-F1
#
_cell.length_a   1.000
_cell.length_b   1.000
_cell.length_c   1.000
_cell.angle_alpha   90.00
_cell.angle_beta   90.00
_cell.angle_gamma   90.00
#
_symmetry.space_group_name_H-M   'P 1'
#
loop_
_entity.id
_entity.type
_entity.pdbx_description
1 polymer ?
#
loop_
_entity_poly.entity_id
_entity_poly.type
_entity_poly.pdbx_seq_one_letter_code
_entity_poly.pdbx_strand_id
1 'polypeptide(L)'
;MNGKKIVLLVLMFFFVSQAVATINENSPRKFGIGVDGGAQKLIADISIKDAPVAPTFGVYGIFHLSPKFTLQLRTGYGQLKAQPWGFLSTTKMIPLELSGQYRIAKSGRWAPFVSFGANVFSFTQTNNPSNPGRYFDGSVFGGLGTNLTITPQYSLLLTASYHFLTTNQFDLWERSFPDAYVSARAGITYYFQRKATLEKKPYELIPGKVIATREQAAPTPSSTKTEDDVYLRVIELKSNVDQLKSMLEKKNSELEELRVMIKLKEDKIASLEQQIAQLKSTTSSPSRLSVGKKQGVTSSQFKKIYNRALNKFYARNYAAAIEDFSALLTANPNHRLAGNCQYWIGESYFGMKQYQKAIAAFEKVLSFRRTYKKDDALLMLGICYLRLGQNKQAGKMFEKLLSEYSNSE
;
A
#
# COMPACT_ATOMS: atom_id res chain seq x y z
N MET A 1 22.76 -15.77 -7.92
CA MET A 1 21.31 -15.42 -7.84
C MET A 1 20.55 -16.40 -8.72
N ASN A 2 19.78 -17.28 -8.10
CA ASN A 2 19.65 -18.68 -8.51
C ASN A 2 18.46 -18.95 -9.45
N GLY A 3 18.68 -19.81 -10.45
CA GLY A 3 17.70 -20.24 -11.47
C GLY A 3 16.40 -20.86 -10.95
N LYS A 4 16.30 -21.18 -9.66
CA LYS A 4 15.06 -21.67 -9.02
C LYS A 4 13.89 -20.66 -9.05
N LYS A 5 14.17 -19.35 -9.13
CA LYS A 5 13.12 -18.31 -9.24
C LYS A 5 12.55 -18.18 -10.65
N ILE A 6 13.34 -18.50 -11.68
CA ILE A 6 12.89 -18.50 -13.07
C ILE A 6 11.96 -19.69 -13.32
N VAL A 7 12.28 -20.86 -12.75
CA VAL A 7 11.46 -22.08 -12.86
C VAL A 7 10.07 -21.91 -12.25
N LEU A 8 9.95 -21.23 -11.09
CA LEU A 8 8.66 -20.97 -10.46
C LEU A 8 7.77 -20.03 -11.31
N LEU A 9 8.39 -19.03 -11.95
CA LEU A 9 7.71 -18.08 -12.83
C LEU A 9 7.23 -18.80 -14.10
N VAL A 10 8.07 -19.64 -14.71
CA VAL A 10 7.68 -20.45 -15.89
C VAL A 10 6.56 -21.45 -15.56
N LEU A 11 6.61 -22.11 -14.40
CA LEU A 11 5.57 -23.06 -13.96
C LEU A 11 4.24 -22.35 -13.67
N MET A 12 4.25 -21.22 -12.97
CA MET A 12 3.02 -20.45 -12.70
C MET A 12 2.38 -19.95 -14.01
N PHE A 13 3.19 -19.55 -14.99
CA PHE A 13 2.72 -19.19 -16.33
C PHE A 13 2.17 -20.40 -17.13
N PHE A 14 2.75 -21.59 -16.95
CA PHE A 14 2.28 -22.82 -17.60
C PHE A 14 0.89 -23.25 -17.09
N PHE A 15 0.64 -23.10 -15.78
CA PHE A 15 -0.66 -23.45 -15.18
C PHE A 15 -1.77 -22.44 -15.50
N VAL A 16 -1.46 -21.13 -15.59
CA VAL A 16 -2.43 -20.12 -16.06
C VAL A 16 -2.79 -20.34 -17.53
N SER A 17 -1.85 -20.78 -18.36
CA SER A 17 -2.09 -21.14 -19.76
C SER A 17 -3.04 -22.35 -19.89
N GLN A 18 -2.84 -23.40 -19.09
CA GLN A 18 -3.67 -24.61 -19.09
C GLN A 18 -5.12 -24.34 -18.61
N ALA A 19 -5.30 -23.49 -17.59
CA ALA A 19 -6.62 -23.18 -17.02
C ALA A 19 -7.53 -22.35 -17.96
N VAL A 20 -6.97 -21.68 -18.98
CA VAL A 20 -7.70 -20.76 -19.87
C VAL A 20 -8.00 -21.36 -21.24
N ALA A 21 -7.43 -22.54 -21.56
CA ALA A 21 -7.69 -23.26 -22.81
C ALA A 21 -9.18 -23.63 -23.00
N THR A 22 -9.98 -23.60 -21.94
CA THR A 22 -11.38 -24.02 -21.88
C THR A 22 -12.42 -22.94 -22.22
N ILE A 23 -12.03 -21.69 -22.51
CA ILE A 23 -12.99 -20.59 -22.72
C ILE A 23 -12.89 -19.99 -24.15
N ASN A 24 -13.95 -20.25 -24.93
CA ASN A 24 -14.50 -19.59 -26.13
C ASN A 24 -13.60 -19.40 -27.40
N GLU A 25 -14.02 -19.92 -28.55
CA GLU A 25 -13.16 -20.32 -29.69
C GLU A 25 -12.73 -19.25 -30.73
N ASN A 26 -13.27 -18.04 -30.74
CA ASN A 26 -13.23 -17.21 -31.97
C ASN A 26 -12.30 -15.96 -32.01
N SER A 27 -11.24 -15.85 -31.19
CA SER A 27 -10.26 -14.74 -31.31
C SER A 27 -8.85 -15.23 -31.70
N PRO A 28 -8.25 -14.72 -32.80
CA PRO A 28 -6.92 -15.14 -33.28
C PRO A 28 -5.75 -14.66 -32.39
N ARG A 29 -6.00 -13.73 -31.45
CA ARG A 29 -5.04 -13.26 -30.45
C ARG A 29 -5.60 -13.57 -29.06
N LYS A 30 -5.34 -14.77 -28.54
CA LYS A 30 -5.74 -15.11 -27.16
C LYS A 30 -4.67 -14.76 -26.13
N PHE A 31 -3.41 -14.92 -26.50
CA PHE A 31 -2.28 -14.76 -25.59
C PHE A 31 -1.12 -14.01 -26.24
N GLY A 32 -0.45 -13.16 -25.46
CA GLY A 32 0.77 -12.48 -25.85
C GLY A 32 1.70 -12.26 -24.67
N ILE A 33 2.97 -12.06 -24.97
CA ILE A 33 4.00 -11.66 -24.01
C ILE A 33 4.60 -10.34 -24.45
N GLY A 34 5.07 -9.56 -23.50
CA GLY A 34 5.71 -8.30 -23.83
C GLY A 34 6.66 -7.81 -22.77
N VAL A 35 7.37 -6.76 -23.15
CA VAL A 35 8.28 -6.03 -22.28
C VAL A 35 7.90 -4.56 -22.30
N ASP A 36 8.04 -3.88 -21.17
CA ASP A 36 7.85 -2.44 -21.07
C ASP A 36 8.96 -1.76 -20.26
N GLY A 37 9.15 -0.49 -20.56
CA GLY A 37 10.02 0.42 -19.83
C GLY A 37 9.30 1.75 -19.64
N GLY A 38 9.67 2.47 -18.59
CA GLY A 38 9.00 3.71 -18.29
C GLY A 38 9.56 4.44 -17.08
N ALA A 39 8.73 5.37 -16.63
CA ALA A 39 9.02 6.28 -15.55
C ALA A 39 7.90 6.24 -14.52
N GLN A 40 8.26 6.42 -13.26
CA GLN A 40 7.33 6.55 -12.17
C GLN A 40 7.77 7.64 -11.20
N LYS A 41 6.80 8.32 -10.61
CA LYS A 41 7.02 9.46 -9.71
C LYS A 41 6.11 9.30 -8.50
N LEU A 42 6.69 9.43 -7.31
CA LEU A 42 5.93 9.43 -6.07
C LEU A 42 5.08 10.71 -6.00
N ILE A 43 3.83 10.56 -5.60
CA ILE A 43 2.90 11.63 -5.27
C ILE A 43 2.57 11.43 -3.78
N ALA A 44 3.39 12.02 -2.93
CA ALA A 44 3.22 11.99 -1.48
C ALA A 44 2.84 13.40 -0.97
N ASP A 45 2.80 13.54 0.36
CA ASP A 45 2.42 14.77 1.05
C ASP A 45 3.30 16.00 0.73
N ILE A 46 2.94 17.14 1.32
CA ILE A 46 3.53 18.48 1.11
C ILE A 46 5.07 18.49 1.29
N SER A 47 5.65 17.50 1.96
CA SER A 47 7.11 17.43 2.21
C SER A 47 7.92 16.80 1.07
N ILE A 48 7.28 16.20 0.04
CA ILE A 48 7.95 15.51 -1.08
C ILE A 48 7.49 16.03 -2.46
N LYS A 49 7.21 17.33 -2.58
CA LYS A 49 6.74 17.94 -3.85
C LYS A 49 7.70 17.72 -5.04
N ASP A 50 8.99 17.58 -4.75
CA ASP A 50 10.05 17.44 -5.76
C ASP A 50 10.60 16.02 -5.89
N ALA A 51 9.79 14.99 -5.56
CA ALA A 51 10.16 13.60 -5.78
C ALA A 51 10.69 13.38 -7.21
N PRO A 52 11.96 12.98 -7.40
CA PRO A 52 12.51 12.80 -8.73
C PRO A 52 11.82 11.66 -9.48
N VAL A 53 11.78 11.77 -10.81
CA VAL A 53 11.34 10.67 -11.66
C VAL A 53 12.32 9.51 -11.55
N ALA A 54 11.78 8.30 -11.49
CA ALA A 54 12.55 7.08 -11.32
C ALA A 54 12.14 6.03 -12.36
N PRO A 55 13.08 5.17 -12.81
CA PRO A 55 12.81 4.23 -13.88
C PRO A 55 12.01 3.01 -13.41
N THR A 56 11.30 2.39 -14.35
CA THR A 56 10.70 1.06 -14.17
C THR A 56 10.77 0.25 -15.45
N PHE A 57 10.92 -1.06 -15.31
CA PHE A 57 10.99 -2.03 -16.40
C PHE A 57 10.15 -3.25 -16.03
N GLY A 58 9.46 -3.83 -17.00
CA GLY A 58 8.55 -4.92 -16.79
C GLY A 58 8.59 -5.95 -17.91
N VAL A 59 8.26 -7.18 -17.55
CA VAL A 59 7.81 -8.23 -18.47
C VAL A 59 6.36 -8.54 -18.12
N TYR A 60 5.54 -8.83 -19.11
CA TYR A 60 4.13 -9.10 -18.89
C TYR A 60 3.57 -10.15 -19.83
N GLY A 61 2.54 -10.85 -19.35
CA GLY A 61 1.64 -11.66 -20.16
C GLY A 61 0.30 -10.96 -20.33
N ILE A 62 -0.28 -11.07 -21.52
CA ILE A 62 -1.59 -10.53 -21.87
C ILE A 62 -2.50 -11.68 -22.30
N PHE A 63 -3.71 -11.72 -21.77
CA PHE A 63 -4.73 -12.71 -22.06
C PHE A 63 -6.04 -12.01 -22.45
N HIS A 64 -6.47 -12.19 -23.70
CA HIS A 64 -7.73 -11.64 -24.17
C HIS A 64 -8.88 -12.57 -23.76
N LEU A 65 -9.64 -12.19 -22.73
CA LEU A 65 -10.82 -12.96 -22.30
C LEU A 65 -12.03 -12.70 -23.20
N SER A 66 -12.12 -11.50 -23.78
CA SER A 66 -13.14 -11.13 -24.76
C SER A 66 -12.62 -10.07 -25.73
N PRO A 67 -13.38 -9.70 -26.78
CA PRO A 67 -12.99 -8.60 -27.68
C PRO A 67 -12.80 -7.25 -26.96
N LYS A 68 -13.41 -7.08 -25.78
CA LYS A 68 -13.33 -5.84 -24.99
C LYS A 68 -12.47 -5.96 -23.75
N PHE A 69 -12.38 -7.15 -23.15
CA PHE A 69 -11.71 -7.34 -21.87
C PHE A 69 -10.44 -8.16 -22.02
N THR A 70 -9.37 -7.63 -21.44
CA THR A 70 -8.04 -8.22 -21.47
C THR A 70 -7.47 -8.26 -20.06
N LEU A 71 -6.97 -9.41 -19.65
CA LEU A 71 -6.24 -9.57 -18.39
C LEU A 71 -4.74 -9.45 -18.67
N GLN A 72 -4.01 -8.75 -17.80
CA GLN A 72 -2.56 -8.62 -17.88
C GLN A 72 -1.94 -8.95 -16.53
N LEU A 73 -0.88 -9.76 -16.56
CA LEU A 73 -0.02 -10.03 -15.41
C LEU A 73 1.36 -9.49 -15.73
N ARG A 74 1.87 -8.56 -14.92
CA ARG A 74 3.18 -7.91 -15.10
C ARG A 74 4.05 -8.14 -13.87
N THR A 75 5.35 -8.33 -14.10
CA THR A 75 6.36 -8.26 -13.04
C THR A 75 7.62 -7.61 -13.56
N GLY A 76 8.52 -7.17 -12.68
CA GLY A 76 9.78 -6.59 -13.12
C GLY A 76 10.51 -5.86 -12.01
N TYR A 77 11.03 -4.68 -12.36
CA TYR A 77 11.80 -3.85 -11.46
C TYR A 77 11.32 -2.41 -11.52
N GLY A 78 11.20 -1.77 -10.37
CA GLY A 78 10.85 -0.36 -10.26
C GLY A 78 11.77 0.34 -9.27
N GLN A 79 11.95 1.64 -9.49
CA GLN A 79 12.50 2.52 -8.48
C GLN A 79 11.51 3.64 -8.21
N LEU A 80 11.37 4.03 -6.95
CA LEU A 80 10.77 5.32 -6.59
C LEU A 80 11.80 6.12 -5.82
N LYS A 81 11.82 7.42 -6.08
CA LYS A 81 12.72 8.36 -5.43
C LYS A 81 11.88 9.35 -4.63
N ALA A 82 12.34 9.63 -3.42
CA ALA A 82 11.79 10.68 -2.57
C ALA A 82 12.93 11.61 -2.20
N GLN A 83 12.67 12.92 -2.17
CA GLN A 83 13.67 13.91 -1.76
C GLN A 83 13.16 14.79 -0.60
N PRO A 84 12.89 14.19 0.57
CA PRO A 84 12.52 14.98 1.74
C PRO A 84 13.70 15.86 2.16
N TRP A 85 13.47 17.17 2.29
CA TRP A 85 14.44 18.14 2.80
C TRP A 85 15.79 18.17 2.06
N GLY A 86 15.79 17.79 0.77
CA GLY A 86 16.99 17.80 -0.08
C GLY A 86 17.78 16.50 -0.12
N PHE A 87 17.48 15.51 0.75
CA PHE A 87 18.17 14.22 0.76
C PHE A 87 17.48 13.21 -0.14
N LEU A 88 18.21 12.65 -1.12
CA LEU A 88 17.66 11.66 -2.03
C LEU A 88 17.55 10.28 -1.34
N SER A 89 16.32 9.79 -1.15
CA SER A 89 16.03 8.39 -0.82
C SER A 89 15.59 7.63 -2.06
N THR A 90 16.04 6.38 -2.20
CA THR A 90 15.67 5.51 -3.32
C THR A 90 15.12 4.19 -2.80
N THR A 91 13.86 3.93 -3.15
CA THR A 91 13.14 2.68 -2.92
C THR A 91 13.21 1.84 -4.17
N LYS A 92 13.82 0.65 -4.07
CA LYS A 92 13.91 -0.33 -5.15
C LYS A 92 12.85 -1.39 -4.92
N MET A 93 12.03 -1.72 -5.92
CA MET A 93 10.91 -2.63 -5.77
C MET A 93 10.88 -3.70 -6.87
N ILE A 94 10.32 -4.85 -6.52
CA ILE A 94 9.95 -5.93 -7.46
C ILE A 94 8.44 -6.11 -7.37
N PRO A 95 7.67 -5.55 -8.31
CA PRO A 95 6.22 -5.66 -8.31
C PRO A 95 5.73 -6.93 -9.00
N LEU A 96 4.56 -7.37 -8.56
CA LEU A 96 3.71 -8.34 -9.23
C LEU A 96 2.33 -7.69 -9.37
N GLU A 97 1.97 -7.35 -10.59
CA GLU A 97 0.81 -6.54 -10.94
C GLU A 97 -0.18 -7.37 -11.75
N LEU A 98 -1.44 -7.40 -11.32
CA LEU A 98 -2.56 -8.00 -12.04
C LEU A 98 -3.54 -6.90 -12.45
N SER A 99 -3.89 -6.83 -13.73
CA SER A 99 -4.79 -5.79 -14.24
C SER A 99 -5.80 -6.28 -15.26
N GLY A 100 -7.01 -5.73 -15.17
CA GLY A 100 -8.04 -5.81 -16.18
C GLY A 100 -8.01 -4.56 -17.05
N GLN A 101 -8.08 -4.75 -18.37
CA GLN A 101 -8.10 -3.69 -19.37
C GLN A 101 -9.42 -3.80 -20.15
N TYR A 102 -10.21 -2.72 -20.12
CA TYR A 102 -11.45 -2.62 -20.87
C TYR A 102 -11.29 -1.65 -22.05
N ARG A 103 -11.38 -2.19 -23.26
CA ARG A 103 -11.26 -1.46 -24.51
C ARG A 103 -12.48 -0.58 -24.76
N ILE A 104 -12.22 0.69 -25.07
CA ILE A 104 -13.27 1.70 -25.29
C ILE A 104 -13.71 1.71 -26.76
N ALA A 105 -12.78 1.56 -27.71
CA ALA A 105 -13.08 1.57 -29.15
C ALA A 105 -13.39 0.17 -29.71
N LYS A 106 -14.36 0.07 -30.63
CA LYS A 106 -14.85 -1.21 -31.17
C LYS A 106 -14.03 -1.78 -32.34
N SER A 107 -13.18 -1.01 -33.01
CA SER A 107 -12.48 -1.50 -34.21
C SER A 107 -11.27 -0.65 -34.59
N GLY A 108 -10.19 -1.30 -35.05
CA GLY A 108 -9.03 -0.64 -35.65
C GLY A 108 -7.68 -1.13 -35.15
N ARG A 109 -6.60 -0.63 -35.75
CA ARG A 109 -5.23 -0.85 -35.28
C ARG A 109 -4.96 -0.15 -33.95
N TRP A 110 -5.65 0.95 -33.68
CA TRP A 110 -5.57 1.70 -32.44
C TRP A 110 -6.70 1.28 -31.48
N ALA A 111 -6.33 0.87 -30.28
CA ALA A 111 -7.24 0.34 -29.28
C ALA A 111 -7.00 1.02 -27.91
N PRO A 112 -7.63 2.18 -27.65
CA PRO A 112 -7.64 2.80 -26.34
C PRO A 112 -8.42 1.96 -25.33
N PHE A 113 -7.96 1.94 -24.08
CA PHE A 113 -8.56 1.20 -22.98
C PHE A 113 -8.43 1.95 -21.66
N VAL A 114 -9.34 1.65 -20.74
CA VAL A 114 -9.17 1.92 -19.31
C VAL A 114 -8.62 0.67 -18.63
N SER A 115 -7.79 0.84 -17.61
CA SER A 115 -7.21 -0.26 -16.84
C SER A 115 -7.45 -0.07 -15.36
N PHE A 116 -7.69 -1.17 -14.66
CA PHE A 116 -7.74 -1.21 -13.21
C PHE A 116 -7.06 -2.49 -12.72
N GLY A 117 -6.48 -2.45 -11.54
CA GLY A 117 -5.76 -3.60 -11.04
C GLY A 117 -5.22 -3.43 -9.63
N ALA A 118 -4.45 -4.41 -9.23
CA ALA A 118 -3.73 -4.41 -7.97
C ALA A 118 -2.30 -4.90 -8.19
N ASN A 119 -1.41 -4.45 -7.31
CA ASN A 119 0.00 -4.77 -7.32
C ASN A 119 0.40 -5.16 -5.90
N VAL A 120 1.19 -6.21 -5.77
CA VAL A 120 1.94 -6.53 -4.55
C VAL A 120 3.41 -6.45 -4.88
N PHE A 121 4.20 -5.78 -4.05
CA PHE A 121 5.60 -5.57 -4.36
C PHE A 121 6.47 -5.69 -3.13
N SER A 122 7.66 -6.22 -3.37
CA SER A 122 8.68 -6.33 -2.35
C SER A 122 9.76 -5.28 -2.59
N PHE A 123 10.11 -4.50 -1.56
CA PHE A 123 11.01 -3.36 -1.71
C PHE A 123 12.12 -3.29 -0.66
N THR A 124 13.19 -2.59 -1.03
CA THR A 124 14.32 -2.22 -0.16
C THR A 124 14.62 -0.74 -0.32
N GLN A 125 15.18 -0.13 0.73
CA GLN A 125 15.50 1.30 0.74
C GLN A 125 16.99 1.51 0.96
N THR A 126 17.61 2.31 0.10
CA THR A 126 19.07 2.40 -0.02
C THR A 126 19.72 3.18 1.14
N ASN A 127 18.97 4.06 1.81
CA ASN A 127 19.49 4.98 2.84
C ASN A 127 18.90 4.75 4.25
N ASN A 128 18.43 3.54 4.56
CA ASN A 128 18.01 3.19 5.92
C ASN A 128 19.06 2.27 6.61
N PRO A 129 20.11 2.84 7.24
CA PRO A 129 21.15 2.06 7.93
C PRO A 129 20.68 1.35 9.20
N SER A 130 19.43 1.55 9.63
CA SER A 130 18.89 1.00 10.88
C SER A 130 18.03 -0.24 10.73
N ASN A 131 17.57 -0.58 9.52
CA ASN A 131 16.83 -1.82 9.27
C ASN A 131 16.95 -2.24 7.79
N PRO A 132 17.98 -3.02 7.41
CA PRO A 132 18.24 -3.44 6.03
C PRO A 132 17.24 -4.52 5.53
N GLY A 133 16.07 -4.62 6.16
CA GLY A 133 15.02 -5.57 5.85
C GLY A 133 14.39 -5.34 4.48
N ARG A 134 13.81 -6.42 3.95
CA ARG A 134 13.00 -6.41 2.74
C ARG A 134 11.54 -6.33 3.16
N TYR A 135 10.83 -5.33 2.67
CA TYR A 135 9.45 -5.04 3.06
C TYR A 135 8.49 -5.50 1.95
N PHE A 136 7.21 -5.58 2.31
CA PHE A 136 6.11 -5.92 1.42
C PHE A 136 4.99 -4.90 1.59
N ASP A 137 4.43 -4.47 0.48
CA ASP A 137 3.27 -3.59 0.45
C ASP A 137 2.50 -3.84 -0.85
N GLY A 138 1.34 -3.22 -0.98
CA GLY A 138 0.49 -3.34 -2.13
C GLY A 138 -0.05 -1.99 -2.59
N SER A 139 -0.61 -2.00 -3.79
CA SER A 139 -1.37 -0.87 -4.31
C SER A 139 -2.58 -1.36 -5.11
N VAL A 140 -3.61 -0.55 -5.13
CA VAL A 140 -4.68 -0.62 -6.15
C VAL A 140 -4.46 0.53 -7.11
N PHE A 141 -4.81 0.33 -8.38
CA PHE A 141 -4.57 1.38 -9.37
C PHE A 141 -5.66 1.46 -10.42
N GLY A 142 -5.80 2.67 -10.96
CA GLY A 142 -6.59 2.98 -12.14
C GLY A 142 -5.70 3.66 -13.17
N GLY A 143 -5.99 3.44 -14.45
CA GLY A 143 -5.17 3.96 -15.53
C GLY A 143 -5.86 4.00 -16.87
N LEU A 144 -5.15 4.59 -17.82
CA LEU A 144 -5.52 4.68 -19.21
C LEU A 144 -4.38 4.13 -20.04
N GLY A 145 -4.71 3.58 -21.19
CA GLY A 145 -3.69 3.12 -22.11
C GLY A 145 -4.22 2.97 -23.51
N THR A 146 -3.29 2.66 -24.41
CA THR A 146 -3.60 2.35 -25.78
C THR A 146 -2.72 1.22 -26.28
N ASN A 147 -3.32 0.35 -27.07
CA ASN A 147 -2.60 -0.66 -27.81
C ASN A 147 -2.65 -0.32 -29.30
N LEU A 148 -1.49 -0.15 -29.94
CA LEU A 148 -1.36 0.11 -31.37
C LEU A 148 -0.82 -1.15 -32.05
N THR A 149 -1.67 -1.81 -32.82
CA THR A 149 -1.29 -2.96 -33.65
C THR A 149 -0.40 -2.50 -34.80
N ILE A 150 0.86 -2.93 -34.79
CA ILE A 150 1.82 -2.67 -35.87
C ILE A 150 1.63 -3.75 -36.94
N THR A 151 1.66 -5.02 -36.52
CA THR A 151 1.43 -6.18 -37.39
C THR A 151 0.45 -7.15 -36.73
N PRO A 152 0.01 -8.22 -37.42
CA PRO A 152 -0.80 -9.26 -36.81
C PRO A 152 -0.21 -9.89 -35.53
N GLN A 153 1.11 -9.81 -35.36
CA GLN A 153 1.88 -10.44 -34.28
C GLN A 153 2.41 -9.42 -33.26
N TYR A 154 2.58 -8.14 -33.64
CA TYR A 154 3.18 -7.13 -32.77
C TYR A 154 2.25 -5.96 -32.49
N SER A 155 2.23 -5.52 -31.23
CA SER A 155 1.59 -4.26 -30.84
C SER A 155 2.47 -3.42 -29.92
N LEU A 156 2.33 -2.11 -30.02
CA LEU A 156 2.90 -1.15 -29.09
C LEU A 156 1.87 -0.85 -27.98
N LEU A 157 2.28 -1.02 -26.73
CA LEU A 157 1.49 -0.75 -25.54
C LEU A 157 1.98 0.56 -24.91
N LEU A 158 1.07 1.51 -24.70
CA LEU A 158 1.31 2.71 -23.90
C LEU A 158 0.34 2.71 -22.72
N THR A 159 0.84 2.95 -21.51
CA THR A 159 0.01 2.99 -20.29
C THR A 159 0.42 4.15 -19.40
N ALA A 160 -0.58 4.78 -18.78
CA ALA A 160 -0.42 5.73 -17.69
C ALA A 160 -1.36 5.31 -16.55
N SER A 161 -0.86 5.29 -15.33
CA SER A 161 -1.62 4.75 -14.19
C SER A 161 -1.30 5.49 -12.91
N TYR A 162 -2.32 5.65 -12.08
CA TYR A 162 -2.24 6.21 -10.75
C TYR A 162 -2.46 5.08 -9.74
N HIS A 163 -1.48 4.87 -8.87
CA HIS A 163 -1.43 3.79 -7.89
C HIS A 163 -1.65 4.37 -6.50
N PHE A 164 -2.67 3.88 -5.81
CA PHE A 164 -2.95 4.16 -4.41
C PHE A 164 -2.33 3.06 -3.56
N LEU A 165 -1.40 3.41 -2.68
CA LEU A 165 -0.74 2.45 -1.80
C LEU A 165 -1.70 2.01 -0.70
N THR A 166 -1.62 0.74 -0.32
CA THR A 166 -2.47 0.17 0.73
C THR A 166 -1.97 0.47 2.13
N THR A 167 -0.69 0.83 2.27
CA THR A 167 -0.08 1.19 3.55
C THR A 167 0.78 2.46 3.43
N ASN A 168 1.15 3.03 4.57
CA ASN A 168 2.00 4.23 4.67
C ASN A 168 3.48 3.85 4.90
N GLN A 169 3.84 2.57 4.76
CA GLN A 169 5.21 2.10 5.02
C GLN A 169 6.16 2.33 3.85
N PHE A 170 5.63 2.83 2.73
CA PHE A 170 6.33 2.89 1.46
C PHE A 170 7.40 3.99 1.39
N ASP A 171 7.20 5.11 2.11
CA ASP A 171 8.15 6.21 2.23
C ASP A 171 8.88 6.28 3.59
N LEU A 172 8.49 5.42 4.55
CA LEU A 172 8.96 5.39 5.96
C LEU A 172 8.57 6.60 6.83
N TRP A 173 7.53 7.35 6.48
CA TRP A 173 7.00 8.42 7.34
C TRP A 173 5.50 8.25 7.59
N GLU A 174 5.16 7.85 8.82
CA GLU A 174 3.77 7.75 9.26
C GLU A 174 3.11 9.13 9.35
N ARG A 175 2.30 9.47 8.34
CA ARG A 175 1.24 10.49 8.42
C ARG A 175 -0.07 9.97 7.84
N SER A 176 -1.15 10.68 8.14
CA SER A 176 -2.55 10.23 8.12
C SER A 176 -3.18 9.89 6.76
N PHE A 177 -2.45 9.87 5.65
CA PHE A 177 -3.02 9.57 4.33
C PHE A 177 -2.16 8.54 3.56
N PRO A 178 -2.79 7.59 2.84
CA PRO A 178 -2.08 6.66 1.98
C PRO A 178 -1.32 7.38 0.87
N ASP A 179 -0.07 6.98 0.66
CA ASP A 179 0.76 7.49 -0.42
C ASP A 179 0.23 7.06 -1.80
N ALA A 180 0.66 7.77 -2.84
CA ALA A 180 0.39 7.38 -4.20
C ALA A 180 1.62 7.52 -5.10
N TYR A 181 1.59 6.88 -6.25
CA TYR A 181 2.55 7.16 -7.31
C TYR A 181 1.90 7.07 -8.68
N VAL A 182 2.45 7.82 -9.62
CA VAL A 182 2.07 7.72 -11.04
C VAL A 182 3.14 6.97 -11.81
N SER A 183 2.71 6.20 -12.80
CA SER A 183 3.60 5.50 -13.72
C SER A 183 3.17 5.73 -15.16
N ALA A 184 4.13 5.99 -16.05
CA ALA A 184 3.94 6.00 -17.49
C ALA A 184 4.90 4.99 -18.13
N ARG A 185 4.39 4.08 -18.94
CA ARG A 185 5.16 2.97 -19.55
C ARG A 185 4.88 2.86 -21.04
N ALA A 186 5.90 2.50 -21.79
CA ALA A 186 5.84 2.10 -23.17
C ALA A 186 6.43 0.71 -23.34
N GLY A 187 5.80 -0.13 -24.14
CA GLY A 187 6.22 -1.51 -24.32
C GLY A 187 5.80 -2.10 -25.65
N ILE A 188 6.34 -3.28 -25.95
CA ILE A 188 6.00 -4.05 -27.14
C ILE A 188 5.45 -5.41 -26.72
N THR A 189 4.35 -5.82 -27.35
CA THR A 189 3.72 -7.12 -27.15
C THR A 189 3.88 -7.96 -28.42
N TYR A 190 4.28 -9.21 -28.25
CA TYR A 190 4.22 -10.26 -29.23
C TYR A 190 3.03 -11.19 -28.94
N TYR A 191 2.17 -11.42 -29.92
CA TYR A 191 1.04 -12.35 -29.82
C TYR A 191 1.36 -13.68 -30.47
N PHE A 192 1.09 -14.76 -29.74
CA PHE A 192 1.15 -16.10 -30.29
C PHE A 192 -0.10 -16.33 -31.13
N GLN A 193 0.10 -16.58 -32.42
CA GLN A 193 -0.97 -16.98 -33.32
C GLN A 193 -1.19 -18.48 -33.18
N ARG A 194 -2.44 -18.92 -32.98
CA ARG A 194 -2.78 -20.33 -33.18
C ARG A 194 -2.75 -20.57 -34.68
N LYS A 195 -1.95 -21.53 -35.17
CA LYS A 195 -2.15 -22.06 -36.52
C LYS A 195 -3.60 -22.52 -36.57
N ALA A 196 -4.40 -21.98 -37.48
CA ALA A 196 -5.72 -22.52 -37.74
C ALA A 196 -5.50 -24.00 -38.06
N THR A 197 -5.95 -24.89 -37.18
CA THR A 197 -6.17 -26.27 -37.58
C THR A 197 -7.17 -26.14 -38.72
N LEU A 198 -6.72 -26.37 -39.96
CA LEU A 198 -7.61 -26.54 -41.09
C LEU A 198 -8.62 -27.58 -40.64
N GLU A 199 -9.86 -27.16 -40.39
CA GLU A 199 -10.99 -28.08 -40.37
C GLU A 199 -10.93 -28.77 -41.73
N LYS A 200 -10.40 -30.01 -41.74
CA LYS A 200 -10.60 -30.89 -42.87
C LYS A 200 -12.11 -31.06 -42.94
N LYS A 201 -12.75 -30.38 -43.89
CA LYS A 201 -14.11 -30.71 -44.28
C LYS A 201 -14.18 -32.23 -44.41
N PRO A 202 -15.18 -32.90 -43.81
CA PRO A 202 -15.29 -34.34 -43.93
C PRO A 202 -15.30 -34.68 -45.42
N TYR A 203 -14.36 -35.54 -45.84
CA TYR A 203 -14.38 -36.08 -47.18
C TYR A 203 -15.72 -36.79 -47.36
N GLU A 204 -16.51 -36.38 -48.35
CA GLU A 204 -17.64 -37.17 -48.81
C GLU A 204 -17.08 -38.54 -49.25
N LEU A 205 -17.55 -39.59 -48.58
CA LEU A 205 -17.21 -40.97 -48.88
C LEU A 205 -17.71 -41.31 -50.29
N ILE A 206 -16.79 -41.31 -51.26
CA ILE A 206 -16.99 -42.07 -52.50
C ILE A 206 -16.81 -43.55 -52.12
N PRO A 207 -17.84 -44.41 -52.27
CA PRO A 207 -17.73 -45.80 -51.87
C PRO A 207 -16.82 -46.55 -52.85
N GLY A 208 -15.72 -47.11 -52.34
CA GLY A 208 -14.97 -48.17 -53.01
C GLY A 208 -13.48 -47.92 -53.20
N LYS A 209 -12.68 -48.21 -52.17
CA LYS A 209 -11.45 -49.00 -52.30
C LYS A 209 -10.88 -49.34 -50.92
N VAL A 210 -10.88 -50.63 -50.62
CA VAL A 210 -10.20 -51.21 -49.46
C VAL A 210 -8.71 -51.26 -49.80
N ILE A 211 -7.88 -50.55 -49.03
CA ILE A 211 -6.46 -50.87 -48.92
C ILE A 211 -6.15 -50.92 -47.43
N ALA A 212 -5.79 -52.12 -46.99
CA ALA A 212 -5.38 -52.41 -45.64
C ALA A 212 -3.97 -51.89 -45.38
N THR A 213 -3.76 -51.21 -44.26
CA THR A 213 -2.49 -51.35 -43.55
C THR A 213 -2.69 -51.24 -42.04
N ARG A 214 -2.10 -52.24 -41.40
CA ARG A 214 -2.04 -52.57 -39.98
C ARG A 214 -1.14 -51.59 -39.24
N GLU A 215 -1.56 -51.09 -38.07
CA GLU A 215 -0.62 -50.62 -37.06
C GLU A 215 -1.13 -50.94 -35.65
N GLN A 216 -0.20 -51.39 -34.82
CA GLN A 216 -0.39 -52.20 -33.62
C GLN A 216 -0.91 -51.40 -32.43
N ALA A 217 -1.80 -52.01 -31.66
CA ALA A 217 -2.13 -51.62 -30.31
C ALA A 217 -1.07 -52.10 -29.30
N ALA A 218 -0.78 -51.27 -28.30
CA ALA A 218 -0.20 -51.67 -27.01
C ALA A 218 -0.77 -50.75 -25.89
N PRO A 219 -0.79 -51.21 -24.62
CA PRO A 219 -1.91 -50.98 -23.70
C PRO A 219 -1.72 -49.83 -22.70
N THR A 220 -2.83 -49.33 -22.15
CA THR A 220 -2.91 -48.66 -20.83
C THR A 220 -3.54 -49.65 -19.83
N PRO A 221 -3.06 -49.72 -18.58
CA PRO A 221 -3.78 -49.08 -17.45
C PRO A 221 -2.80 -48.58 -16.35
N SER A 222 -3.07 -47.73 -15.36
CA SER A 222 -4.27 -47.30 -14.63
C SER A 222 -3.92 -46.02 -13.81
N SER A 223 -4.86 -45.08 -13.63
CA SER A 223 -4.69 -43.93 -12.71
C SER A 223 -6.03 -43.48 -12.09
N THR A 224 -6.68 -44.35 -11.33
CA THR A 224 -7.98 -44.08 -10.68
C THR A 224 -7.89 -43.50 -9.26
N LYS A 225 -6.73 -43.00 -8.82
CA LYS A 225 -6.56 -42.47 -7.44
C LYS A 225 -6.44 -40.94 -7.34
N THR A 226 -6.35 -40.22 -8.46
CA THR A 226 -6.09 -38.76 -8.47
C THR A 226 -7.33 -37.90 -8.71
N GLU A 227 -8.40 -38.42 -9.29
CA GLU A 227 -9.58 -37.62 -9.64
C GLU A 227 -10.48 -37.32 -8.43
N ASP A 228 -10.62 -38.28 -7.50
CA ASP A 228 -11.45 -38.11 -6.30
C ASP A 228 -10.87 -37.09 -5.31
N ASP A 229 -9.55 -37.03 -5.17
CA ASP A 229 -8.85 -36.07 -4.31
C ASP A 229 -8.98 -34.63 -4.84
N VAL A 230 -8.96 -34.48 -6.16
CA VAL A 230 -9.21 -33.19 -6.82
C VAL A 230 -10.66 -32.73 -6.60
N TYR A 231 -11.62 -33.65 -6.64
CA TYR A 231 -13.03 -33.31 -6.42
C TYR A 231 -13.29 -32.83 -4.99
N LEU A 232 -12.68 -33.48 -4.00
CA LEU A 232 -12.76 -33.07 -2.59
C LEU A 232 -12.12 -31.68 -2.37
N ARG A 233 -11.00 -31.39 -3.02
CA ARG A 233 -10.34 -30.08 -2.94
C ARG A 233 -11.19 -28.95 -3.53
N VAL A 234 -11.92 -29.21 -4.61
CA VAL A 234 -12.83 -28.24 -5.23
C VAL A 234 -14.01 -27.91 -4.31
N ILE A 235 -14.54 -28.89 -3.59
CA ILE A 235 -15.63 -28.69 -2.62
C ILE A 235 -15.14 -27.84 -1.43
N GLU A 236 -13.95 -28.15 -0.90
CA GLU A 236 -13.30 -27.37 0.17
C GLU A 236 -13.08 -25.91 -0.26
N LEU A 237 -12.56 -25.70 -1.47
CA LEU A 237 -12.31 -24.37 -2.01
C LEU A 237 -13.61 -23.57 -2.23
N LYS A 238 -14.69 -24.20 -2.69
CA LYS A 238 -15.99 -23.53 -2.81
C LYS A 238 -16.52 -23.06 -1.45
N SER A 239 -16.44 -23.93 -0.44
CA SER A 239 -16.81 -23.59 0.94
C SER A 239 -16.02 -22.37 1.45
N ASN A 240 -14.70 -22.35 1.22
CA ASN A 240 -13.84 -21.23 1.63
C ASN A 240 -14.20 -19.92 0.89
N VAL A 241 -14.52 -19.99 -0.41
CA VAL A 241 -14.96 -18.82 -1.18
C VAL A 241 -16.26 -18.24 -0.65
N ASP A 242 -17.21 -19.09 -0.26
CA ASP A 242 -18.49 -18.63 0.28
C ASP A 242 -18.33 -18.03 1.69
N GLN A 243 -17.44 -18.59 2.53
CA GLN A 243 -17.05 -17.99 3.80
C GLN A 243 -16.39 -16.61 3.60
N LEU A 244 -15.50 -16.48 2.63
CA LEU A 244 -14.83 -15.21 2.32
C LEU A 244 -15.81 -14.15 1.82
N LYS A 245 -16.82 -14.53 1.02
CA LYS A 245 -17.89 -13.61 0.61
C LYS A 245 -18.70 -13.12 1.80
N SER A 246 -19.08 -14.01 2.72
CA SER A 246 -19.81 -13.64 3.94
C SER A 246 -18.99 -12.68 4.82
N MET A 247 -17.68 -12.92 4.96
CA MET A 247 -16.79 -12.00 5.67
C MET A 247 -16.69 -10.63 4.98
N LEU A 248 -16.64 -10.60 3.64
CA LEU A 248 -16.58 -9.36 2.87
C LEU A 248 -17.86 -8.53 3.03
N GLU A 249 -19.03 -9.18 3.00
CA GLU A 249 -20.31 -8.51 3.25
C GLU A 249 -20.37 -7.92 4.65
N LYS A 250 -19.94 -8.69 5.68
CA LYS A 250 -19.87 -8.19 7.05
C LYS A 250 -18.93 -6.98 7.18
N LYS A 251 -17.76 -7.02 6.55
CA LYS A 251 -16.81 -5.90 6.57
C LYS A 251 -17.31 -4.67 5.83
N ASN A 252 -18.02 -4.84 4.73
CA ASN A 252 -18.66 -3.74 4.04
C ASN A 252 -19.77 -3.09 4.89
N SER A 253 -20.54 -3.88 5.65
CA SER A 253 -21.52 -3.36 6.60
C SER A 253 -20.86 -2.55 7.72
N GLU A 254 -19.79 -3.07 8.33
CA GLU A 254 -19.01 -2.36 9.37
C GLU A 254 -18.43 -1.03 8.83
N LEU A 255 -17.98 -1.01 7.57
CA LEU A 255 -17.46 0.19 6.92
C LEU A 255 -18.54 1.27 6.73
N GLU A 256 -19.76 0.88 6.36
CA GLU A 256 -20.86 1.84 6.22
C GLU A 256 -21.30 2.40 7.57
N GLU A 257 -21.37 1.57 8.62
CA GLU A 257 -21.63 2.05 9.98
C GLU A 257 -20.58 3.07 10.42
N LEU A 258 -19.30 2.81 10.15
CA LEU A 258 -18.22 3.72 10.50
C LEU A 258 -18.29 5.03 9.72
N ARG A 259 -18.65 5.00 8.43
CA ARG A 259 -18.85 6.21 7.61
C ARG A 259 -19.97 7.08 8.16
N VAL A 260 -21.08 6.46 8.55
CA VAL A 260 -22.21 7.17 9.19
C VAL A 260 -21.77 7.81 10.51
N MET A 261 -20.98 7.08 11.33
CA MET A 261 -20.45 7.60 12.59
C MET A 261 -19.47 8.76 12.40
N ILE A 262 -18.61 8.71 11.40
CA ILE A 262 -17.68 9.80 11.08
C ILE A 262 -18.47 11.05 10.70
N LYS A 263 -19.43 10.93 9.79
CA LYS A 263 -20.27 12.05 9.37
C LYS A 263 -21.02 12.68 10.55
N LEU A 264 -21.57 11.85 11.44
CA LEU A 264 -22.27 12.32 12.64
C LEU A 264 -21.32 13.07 13.60
N LYS A 265 -20.06 12.61 13.73
CA LYS A 265 -19.05 13.31 14.53
C LYS A 265 -18.61 14.63 13.88
N GLU A 266 -18.48 14.68 12.56
CA GLU A 266 -18.17 15.91 11.81
C GLU A 266 -19.28 16.96 12.00
N ASP A 267 -20.54 16.57 11.85
CA ASP A 267 -21.70 17.44 12.09
C ASP A 267 -21.72 17.95 13.55
N LYS A 268 -21.37 17.08 14.50
CA LYS A 268 -21.28 17.48 15.91
C LYS A 268 -20.15 18.48 16.15
N ILE A 269 -18.99 18.28 15.55
CA ILE A 269 -17.85 19.21 15.64
C ILE A 269 -18.25 20.58 15.09
N ALA A 270 -18.88 20.63 13.91
CA ALA A 270 -19.37 21.87 13.32
C ALA A 270 -20.36 22.61 14.26
N SER A 271 -21.29 21.88 14.88
CA SER A 271 -22.24 22.47 15.83
C SER A 271 -21.56 23.05 17.09
N LEU A 272 -20.52 22.38 17.60
CA LEU A 272 -19.76 22.84 18.76
C LEU A 272 -18.88 24.05 18.43
N GLU A 273 -18.30 24.09 17.23
CA GLU A 273 -17.56 25.26 16.75
C GLU A 273 -18.45 26.50 16.65
N GLN A 274 -19.70 26.33 16.19
CA GLN A 274 -20.69 27.40 16.15
C GLN A 274 -21.07 27.89 17.56
N GLN A 275 -21.25 26.99 18.53
CA GLN A 275 -21.52 27.36 19.92
C GLN A 275 -20.34 28.11 20.56
N ILE A 276 -19.10 27.69 20.29
CA ILE A 276 -17.89 28.38 20.76
C ILE A 276 -17.79 29.78 20.13
N ALA A 277 -18.15 29.94 18.86
CA ALA A 277 -18.17 31.23 18.19
C ALA A 277 -19.21 32.18 18.81
N GLN A 278 -20.41 31.68 19.12
CA GLN A 278 -21.44 32.46 19.82
C GLN A 278 -21.00 32.86 21.23
N LEU A 279 -20.46 31.94 22.02
CA LEU A 279 -19.96 32.22 23.38
C LEU A 279 -18.87 33.31 23.42
N LYS A 280 -17.98 33.34 22.41
CA LYS A 280 -16.95 34.38 22.26
C LYS A 280 -17.51 35.75 21.90
N SER A 281 -18.63 35.81 21.17
CA SER A 281 -19.28 37.08 20.80
C SER A 281 -20.01 37.75 21.97
N THR A 282 -20.43 36.97 22.98
CA THR A 282 -21.09 37.46 24.20
C THR A 282 -20.15 38.00 25.29
N THR A 283 -18.82 37.90 25.13
CA THR A 283 -17.85 38.30 26.19
C THR A 283 -16.96 39.51 25.87
N SER A 284 -17.20 40.23 24.78
CA SER A 284 -16.41 41.44 24.47
C SER A 284 -17.02 42.72 25.07
N SER A 285 -16.69 43.00 26.33
CA SER A 285 -16.68 44.37 26.87
C SER A 285 -15.22 44.75 27.19
N PRO A 286 -14.63 45.77 26.55
CA PRO A 286 -13.20 46.06 26.69
C PRO A 286 -12.95 46.94 27.92
N SER A 287 -12.65 46.35 29.07
CA SER A 287 -11.98 47.08 30.15
C SER A 287 -10.47 47.02 29.93
N ARG A 288 -9.88 48.18 29.59
CA ARG A 288 -8.44 48.41 29.58
C ARG A 288 -7.90 48.24 31.00
N LEU A 289 -7.10 47.21 31.23
CA LEU A 289 -6.05 47.24 32.25
C LEU A 289 -4.77 46.64 31.66
N SER A 290 -3.77 47.50 31.56
CA SER A 290 -2.38 47.15 31.27
C SER A 290 -1.84 46.23 32.35
N VAL A 291 -1.38 45.04 31.98
CA VAL A 291 -0.54 44.19 32.85
C VAL A 291 0.69 43.76 32.06
N GLY A 292 1.83 43.89 32.74
CA GLY A 292 3.18 43.86 32.21
C GLY A 292 3.52 42.65 31.34
N LYS A 293 4.30 42.96 30.31
CA LYS A 293 4.87 42.07 29.31
C LYS A 293 5.89 41.11 29.97
N LYS A 294 5.46 39.96 30.48
CA LYS A 294 6.33 38.77 30.46
C LYS A 294 6.35 38.29 29.01
N GLN A 295 7.50 38.43 28.34
CA GLN A 295 7.72 37.97 26.97
C GLN A 295 7.61 36.44 26.89
N GLY A 296 6.38 35.93 26.89
CA GLY A 296 6.06 34.55 26.54
C GLY A 296 6.02 34.41 25.02
N VAL A 297 6.53 33.29 24.52
CA VAL A 297 6.39 32.88 23.12
C VAL A 297 4.89 32.89 22.76
N THR A 298 4.49 33.66 21.75
CA THR A 298 3.09 33.71 21.30
C THR A 298 2.62 32.31 20.87
N SER A 299 1.32 32.01 20.94
CA SER A 299 0.80 30.67 20.54
C SER A 299 1.21 30.29 19.10
N SER A 300 1.31 31.28 18.20
CA SER A 300 1.81 31.11 16.82
C SER A 300 3.30 30.72 16.79
N GLN A 301 4.15 31.40 17.56
CA GLN A 301 5.57 31.07 17.66
C GLN A 301 5.79 29.72 18.37
N PHE A 302 4.97 29.38 19.37
CA PHE A 302 5.02 28.09 20.06
C PHE A 302 4.77 26.96 19.06
N LYS A 303 3.72 27.09 18.23
CA LYS A 303 3.41 26.13 17.17
C LYS A 303 4.55 25.98 16.16
N LYS A 304 5.21 27.08 15.75
CA LYS A 304 6.35 27.03 14.82
C LYS A 304 7.54 26.27 15.41
N ILE A 305 7.92 26.57 16.65
CA ILE A 305 9.04 25.89 17.33
C ILE A 305 8.67 24.42 17.59
N TYR A 306 7.42 24.13 17.96
CA TYR A 306 6.93 22.77 18.16
C TYR A 306 7.02 21.93 16.88
N ASN A 307 6.60 22.49 15.75
CA ASN A 307 6.73 21.82 14.45
C ASN A 307 8.21 21.62 14.06
N ARG A 308 9.08 22.60 14.35
CA ARG A 308 10.53 22.46 14.14
C ARG A 308 11.13 21.33 14.99
N ALA A 309 10.74 21.25 16.26
CA ALA A 309 11.16 20.21 17.20
C ALA A 309 10.73 18.82 16.72
N LEU A 310 9.47 18.69 16.27
CA LEU A 310 8.96 17.47 15.63
C LEU A 310 9.76 17.11 14.38
N ASN A 311 10.07 18.07 13.51
CA ASN A 311 10.87 17.81 12.33
C ASN A 311 12.27 17.27 12.70
N LYS A 312 12.91 17.84 13.73
CA LYS A 312 14.18 17.33 14.26
C LYS A 312 14.04 15.91 14.83
N PHE A 313 12.96 15.63 15.54
CA PHE A 313 12.65 14.30 16.07
C PHE A 313 12.50 13.27 14.95
N TYR A 314 11.68 13.56 13.94
CA TYR A 314 11.47 12.66 12.80
C TYR A 314 12.71 12.52 11.92
N ALA A 315 13.60 13.52 11.90
CA ALA A 315 14.92 13.43 11.29
C ALA A 315 15.93 12.62 12.15
N ARG A 316 15.48 12.02 13.26
CA ARG A 316 16.29 11.30 14.26
C ARG A 316 17.38 12.15 14.91
N ASN A 317 17.31 13.46 14.77
CA ASN A 317 18.14 14.40 15.53
C ASN A 317 17.52 14.61 16.91
N TYR A 318 17.49 13.53 17.68
CA TYR A 318 16.83 13.47 18.99
C TYR A 318 17.41 14.49 19.97
N ALA A 319 18.72 14.71 19.97
CA ALA A 319 19.36 15.70 20.84
C ALA A 319 18.86 17.13 20.56
N ALA A 320 18.82 17.54 19.28
CA ALA A 320 18.34 18.87 18.91
C ALA A 320 16.81 19.00 19.06
N ALA A 321 16.06 17.90 18.94
CA ALA A 321 14.63 17.86 19.21
C ALA A 321 14.33 18.07 20.70
N ILE A 322 15.07 17.38 21.57
CA ILE A 322 14.98 17.54 23.03
C ILE A 322 15.24 19.00 23.41
N GLU A 323 16.24 19.64 22.80
CA GLU A 323 16.55 21.06 23.04
C GLU A 323 15.34 21.96 22.73
N ASP A 324 14.74 21.83 21.53
CA ASP A 324 13.59 22.66 21.14
C ASP A 324 12.35 22.38 22.00
N PHE A 325 12.04 21.11 22.29
CA PHE A 325 10.91 20.75 23.16
C PHE A 325 11.13 21.25 24.60
N SER A 326 12.35 21.18 25.11
CA SER A 326 12.70 21.70 26.43
C SER A 326 12.57 23.22 26.48
N ALA A 327 13.00 23.92 25.42
CA ALA A 327 12.83 25.37 25.31
C ALA A 327 11.35 25.77 25.35
N LEU A 328 10.46 25.01 24.69
CA LEU A 328 9.02 25.23 24.74
C LEU A 328 8.42 25.04 26.14
N LEU A 329 8.85 23.98 26.84
CA LEU A 329 8.42 23.71 28.21
C LEU A 329 8.88 24.79 29.18
N THR A 330 10.10 25.31 29.03
CA THR A 330 10.61 26.43 29.82
C THR A 330 9.85 27.72 29.50
N ALA A 331 9.57 27.98 28.22
CA ALA A 331 8.91 29.21 27.80
C ALA A 331 7.42 29.27 28.19
N ASN A 332 6.71 28.15 28.13
CA ASN A 332 5.29 28.09 28.48
C ASN A 332 4.86 26.70 28.99
N PRO A 333 5.12 26.38 30.28
CA PRO A 333 4.87 25.06 30.85
C PRO A 333 3.38 24.69 30.94
N ASN A 334 2.49 25.68 30.92
CA ASN A 334 1.04 25.48 30.99
C ASN A 334 0.36 25.46 29.61
N HIS A 335 1.13 25.50 28.51
CA HIS A 335 0.56 25.45 27.17
C HIS A 335 -0.16 24.12 26.92
N ARG A 336 -1.24 24.12 26.12
CA ARG A 336 -2.02 22.90 25.80
C ARG A 336 -1.20 21.76 25.17
N LEU A 337 -0.04 22.08 24.58
CA LEU A 337 0.89 21.12 23.98
C LEU A 337 2.10 20.80 24.88
N ALA A 338 2.16 21.34 26.11
CA ALA A 338 3.29 21.10 27.00
C ALA A 338 3.43 19.60 27.35
N GLY A 339 2.32 18.92 27.67
CA GLY A 339 2.31 17.46 27.84
C GLY A 339 2.84 16.70 26.61
N ASN A 340 2.49 17.15 25.41
CA ASN A 340 3.03 16.57 24.17
C ASN A 340 4.53 16.83 24.01
N CYS A 341 5.03 18.02 24.35
CA CYS A 341 6.47 18.32 24.29
C CYS A 341 7.24 17.38 25.23
N GLN A 342 6.73 17.19 26.45
CA GLN A 342 7.33 16.28 27.42
C GLN A 342 7.32 14.82 26.92
N TYR A 343 6.24 14.39 26.28
CA TYR A 343 6.14 13.07 25.65
C TYR A 343 7.21 12.88 24.57
N TRP A 344 7.36 13.87 23.67
CA TRP A 344 8.36 13.79 22.60
C TRP A 344 9.81 13.83 23.11
N ILE A 345 10.07 14.43 24.27
CA ILE A 345 11.37 14.30 24.95
C ILE A 345 11.60 12.85 25.38
N GLY A 346 10.58 12.17 25.93
CA GLY A 346 10.66 10.75 26.27
C GLY A 346 10.93 9.86 25.06
N GLU A 347 10.17 10.04 23.99
CA GLU A 347 10.36 9.36 22.71
C GLU A 347 11.77 9.60 22.14
N SER A 348 12.29 10.83 22.27
CA SER A 348 13.63 11.18 21.80
C SER A 348 14.70 10.41 22.59
N TYR A 349 14.60 10.34 23.91
CA TYR A 349 15.51 9.54 24.72
C TYR A 349 15.37 8.04 24.43
N PHE A 350 14.16 7.56 24.17
CA PHE A 350 13.91 6.19 23.77
C PHE A 350 14.58 5.85 22.44
N GLY A 351 14.45 6.74 21.43
CA GLY A 351 15.11 6.61 20.13
C GLY A 351 16.65 6.61 20.22
N MET A 352 17.22 7.28 21.23
CA MET A 352 18.64 7.24 21.57
C MET A 352 19.05 6.02 22.42
N LYS A 353 18.13 5.10 22.71
CA LYS A 353 18.30 3.94 23.61
C LYS A 353 18.69 4.33 25.05
N GLN A 354 18.41 5.56 25.46
CA GLN A 354 18.66 6.07 26.81
C GLN A 354 17.43 5.81 27.69
N TYR A 355 17.10 4.54 27.91
CA TYR A 355 15.83 4.12 28.49
C TYR A 355 15.57 4.68 29.90
N GLN A 356 16.60 4.83 30.75
CA GLN A 356 16.44 5.47 32.07
C GLN A 356 16.01 6.94 31.96
N LYS A 357 16.54 7.69 30.98
CA LYS A 357 16.13 9.08 30.76
C LYS A 357 14.74 9.16 30.12
N ALA A 358 14.41 8.21 29.25
CA ALA A 358 13.08 8.08 28.67
C ALA A 358 12.03 7.84 29.75
N ILE A 359 12.29 6.95 30.71
CA ILE A 359 11.42 6.71 31.87
C ILE A 359 11.15 8.00 32.63
N ALA A 360 12.20 8.71 33.05
CA ALA A 360 12.04 9.98 33.78
C ALA A 360 11.25 11.03 32.98
N ALA A 361 11.37 11.02 31.65
CA ALA A 361 10.64 11.93 30.78
C ALA A 361 9.17 11.54 30.62
N PHE A 362 8.85 10.25 30.48
CA PHE A 362 7.47 9.76 30.38
C PHE A 362 6.72 9.85 31.70
N GLU A 363 7.37 9.61 32.85
CA GLU A 363 6.78 9.84 34.17
C GLU A 363 6.31 11.28 34.35
N LYS A 364 7.10 12.24 33.85
CA LYS A 364 6.70 13.67 33.88
C LYS A 364 5.43 13.92 33.06
N VAL A 365 5.15 13.18 31.99
CA VAL A 365 3.90 13.34 31.21
C VAL A 365 2.67 13.08 32.08
N LEU A 366 2.74 12.10 33.00
CA LEU A 366 1.64 11.74 33.88
C LEU A 366 1.25 12.89 34.84
N SER A 367 2.19 13.79 35.13
CA SER A 367 1.96 14.97 35.99
C SER A 367 1.16 16.09 35.30
N PHE A 368 1.06 16.09 33.97
CA PHE A 368 0.30 17.12 33.25
C PHE A 368 -1.21 16.88 33.38
N ARG A 369 -1.94 17.87 33.91
CA ARG A 369 -3.40 17.77 34.12
C ARG A 369 -4.20 17.76 32.81
N ARG A 370 -3.70 18.43 31.76
CA ARG A 370 -4.39 18.61 30.47
C ARG A 370 -3.52 18.04 29.34
N THR A 371 -3.46 16.71 29.23
CA THR A 371 -2.73 16.03 28.15
C THR A 371 -3.45 14.75 27.73
N TYR A 372 -3.45 14.47 26.42
CA TYR A 372 -3.97 13.24 25.80
C TYR A 372 -2.84 12.23 25.53
N LYS A 373 -1.75 12.29 26.32
CA LYS A 373 -0.55 11.47 26.14
C LYS A 373 -0.23 10.60 27.36
N LYS A 374 -1.20 10.40 28.25
CA LYS A 374 -0.98 9.67 29.50
C LYS A 374 -0.96 8.17 29.28
N ASP A 375 -1.93 7.68 28.52
CA ASP A 375 -1.99 6.34 27.94
C ASP A 375 -0.71 6.00 27.16
N ASP A 376 -0.35 6.82 26.16
CA ASP A 376 0.86 6.63 25.36
C ASP A 376 2.12 6.59 26.25
N ALA A 377 2.20 7.47 27.26
CA ALA A 377 3.34 7.49 28.19
C ALA A 377 3.39 6.24 29.08
N LEU A 378 2.25 5.69 29.53
CA LEU A 378 2.21 4.45 30.31
C LEU A 378 2.67 3.25 29.47
N LEU A 379 2.24 3.18 28.20
CA LEU A 379 2.72 2.16 27.26
C LEU A 379 4.24 2.25 27.10
N MET A 380 4.75 3.44 26.81
CA MET A 380 6.18 3.64 26.60
C MET A 380 7.02 3.44 27.86
N LEU A 381 6.48 3.74 29.06
CA LEU A 381 7.11 3.37 30.33
C LEU A 381 7.27 1.86 30.46
N GLY A 382 6.20 1.10 30.18
CA GLY A 382 6.24 -0.36 30.19
C GLY A 382 7.30 -0.92 29.21
N ILE A 383 7.33 -0.38 27.99
CA ILE A 383 8.34 -0.75 26.98
C ILE A 383 9.76 -0.41 27.44
N CYS A 384 9.99 0.77 28.03
CA CYS A 384 11.30 1.13 28.57
C CYS A 384 11.76 0.17 29.67
N TYR A 385 10.88 -0.19 30.61
CA TYR A 385 11.21 -1.16 31.66
C TYR A 385 11.51 -2.55 31.09
N LEU A 386 10.79 -3.01 30.06
CA LEU A 386 11.12 -4.26 29.36
C LEU A 386 12.51 -4.20 28.71
N ARG A 387 12.85 -3.07 28.05
CA ARG A 387 14.17 -2.89 27.44
C ARG A 387 15.32 -2.88 28.46
N LEU A 388 15.01 -2.61 29.72
CA LEU A 388 15.93 -2.69 30.86
C LEU A 388 15.88 -4.01 31.63
N GLY A 389 15.06 -4.98 31.19
CA GLY A 389 14.87 -6.28 31.88
C GLY A 389 14.04 -6.19 33.17
N GLN A 390 13.39 -5.05 33.44
CA GLN A 390 12.60 -4.81 34.65
C GLN A 390 11.15 -5.24 34.46
N ASN A 391 10.94 -6.55 34.26
CA ASN A 391 9.64 -7.11 33.87
C ASN A 391 8.51 -6.84 34.88
N LYS A 392 8.83 -6.80 36.19
CA LYS A 392 7.83 -6.49 37.24
C LYS A 392 7.32 -5.05 37.12
N GLN A 393 8.22 -4.10 36.87
CA GLN A 393 7.88 -2.69 36.67
C GLN A 393 7.10 -2.50 35.37
N ALA A 394 7.50 -3.19 34.30
CA ALA A 394 6.77 -3.17 33.03
C ALA A 394 5.32 -3.64 33.20
N GLY A 395 5.11 -4.79 33.86
CA GLY A 395 3.78 -5.31 34.15
C GLY A 395 2.89 -4.30 34.87
N LYS A 396 3.41 -3.64 35.91
CA LYS A 396 2.68 -2.58 36.63
C LYS A 396 2.23 -1.43 35.72
N MET A 397 3.06 -1.01 34.77
CA MET A 397 2.71 0.08 33.84
C MET A 397 1.60 -0.35 32.86
N PHE A 398 1.67 -1.58 32.35
CA PHE A 398 0.63 -2.12 31.46
C PHE A 398 -0.70 -2.37 32.18
N GLU A 399 -0.66 -2.88 33.41
CA GLU A 399 -1.85 -3.01 34.25
C GLU A 399 -2.50 -1.66 34.53
N LYS A 400 -1.69 -0.64 34.82
CA LYS A 400 -2.18 0.73 35.00
C LYS A 400 -2.81 1.29 33.73
N LEU A 401 -2.21 1.04 32.57
CA LEU A 401 -2.77 1.43 31.27
C LEU A 401 -4.14 0.78 31.05
N LEU A 402 -4.25 -0.54 31.23
CA LEU A 402 -5.50 -1.28 31.01
C LEU A 402 -6.61 -0.89 31.99
N SER A 403 -6.26 -0.58 33.24
CA SER A 403 -7.23 -0.21 34.28
C SER A 403 -7.71 1.23 34.18
N GLU A 404 -6.83 2.18 33.89
CA GLU A 404 -7.18 3.61 33.82
C GLU A 404 -7.65 4.05 32.42
N TYR A 405 -7.28 3.31 31.37
CA TYR A 405 -7.52 3.67 29.97
C TYR A 405 -8.00 2.46 29.13
N SER A 406 -9.09 1.82 29.55
CA SER A 406 -9.63 0.60 28.92
C SER A 406 -10.07 0.74 27.45
N ASN A 407 -10.23 1.97 26.95
CA ASN A 407 -10.63 2.29 25.58
C ASN A 407 -9.50 2.94 24.76
N SER A 408 -8.26 2.92 25.27
CA SER A 408 -7.09 3.32 24.49
C SER A 408 -6.93 2.36 23.29
N GLU A 409 -6.63 2.92 22.11
CA GLU A 409 -6.50 2.17 20.84
C GLU A 409 -5.39 1.11 20.84
#